data_AF-A0ABD5FE42-F1
#
_entry.id   AF-A0ABD5FE42-F1
#
_cell.length_a   1.000
_cell.length_b   1.000
_cell.length_c   1.000
_cell.angle_alpha   90.00
_cell.angle_beta   90.00
_cell.angle_gamma   90.00
#
_symmetry.space_group_name_H-M   'P 1'
#
loop_
_entity.id
_entity.type
_entity.pdbx_description
1 polymer ?
#
loop_
_entity_poly.entity_id
_entity_poly.type
_entity_poly.pdbx_seq_one_letter_code
_entity_poly.pdbx_strand_id
1 'polypeptide(L)'
;MKIIKITNKNDYIQILNFLEKNTKYIELLQLIDDNESNFIIEKYNQLLITKKNVFNWNDSGAKGVVYKFDIKFSDKEKIFNDLRKINSFFYNTWDNKLGETVETTEFGYMNIAFFDSKGKLLFYTITHEGIAWIQH
;
A
#
# COMPACT_ATOMS: atom_id res chain seq x y z
N MET A 1 -3.02 3.61 -15.80
CA MET A 1 -2.83 4.06 -14.41
C MET A 1 -2.15 5.43 -14.45
N LYS A 2 -2.26 6.24 -13.39
CA LYS A 2 -1.55 7.53 -13.29
C LYS A 2 -0.77 7.60 -11.99
N ILE A 3 0.42 8.22 -12.03
CA ILE A 3 1.16 8.61 -10.82
C ILE A 3 0.37 9.72 -10.12
N ILE A 4 0.27 9.62 -8.81
CA ILE A 4 -0.30 10.66 -7.95
C ILE A 4 0.68 11.03 -6.84
N LYS A 5 0.59 12.28 -6.39
CA LYS A 5 1.34 12.74 -5.23
C LYS A 5 0.46 12.69 -3.99
N ILE A 6 1.01 12.20 -2.89
CA ILE A 6 0.39 12.24 -1.57
C ILE A 6 1.16 13.27 -0.77
N THR A 7 0.67 14.50 -0.70
CA THR A 7 1.38 15.62 -0.06
C THR A 7 0.84 15.94 1.33
N ASN A 8 -0.33 15.42 1.66
CA ASN A 8 -1.01 15.66 2.92
C ASN A 8 -2.00 14.54 3.23
N LYS A 9 -2.51 14.55 4.46
CA LYS A 9 -3.47 13.56 4.97
C LYS A 9 -4.77 13.50 4.14
N ASN A 10 -5.25 14.61 3.58
CA ASN A 10 -6.49 14.61 2.81
C ASN A 10 -6.32 13.87 1.48
N ASP A 11 -5.17 13.99 0.80
CA ASP A 11 -4.85 13.22 -0.41
C ASP A 11 -4.95 11.72 -0.11
N TYR A 12 -4.34 11.29 1.01
CA TYR A 12 -4.40 9.91 1.48
C TYR A 12 -5.83 9.44 1.77
N ILE A 13 -6.63 10.24 2.47
CA ILE A 13 -8.04 9.91 2.79
C ILE A 13 -8.89 9.79 1.51
N GLN A 14 -8.67 10.63 0.50
CA GLN A 14 -9.38 10.52 -0.78
C GLN A 14 -9.06 9.20 -1.49
N ILE A 15 -7.80 8.78 -1.49
CA ILE A 15 -7.37 7.48 -2.01
C ILE A 15 -8.08 6.35 -1.25
N LEU A 16 -8.05 6.37 0.09
CA LEU A 16 -8.71 5.34 0.89
C LEU A 16 -10.22 5.25 0.63
N ASN A 17 -10.91 6.38 0.47
CA ASN A 17 -12.36 6.39 0.19
C ASN A 17 -12.70 5.77 -1.18
N PHE A 18 -11.83 5.95 -2.17
CA PHE A 18 -11.95 5.26 -3.46
C PHE A 18 -11.70 3.76 -3.30
N LEU A 19 -10.62 3.39 -2.60
CA LEU A 19 -10.20 2.01 -2.45
C LEU A 19 -11.17 1.17 -1.62
N GLU A 20 -11.75 1.72 -0.55
CA GLU A 20 -12.69 1.01 0.30
C GLU A 20 -13.86 0.44 -0.50
N LYS A 21 -14.42 1.24 -1.42
CA LYS A 21 -15.55 0.83 -2.25
C LYS A 21 -15.20 -0.30 -3.22
N ASN A 22 -13.98 -0.29 -3.76
CA ASN A 22 -13.60 -1.11 -4.91
C ASN A 22 -12.72 -2.32 -4.58
N THR A 23 -12.05 -2.32 -3.42
CA THR A 23 -11.05 -3.35 -3.07
C THR A 23 -11.70 -4.68 -2.70
N LYS A 24 -11.14 -5.77 -3.23
CA LYS A 24 -11.36 -7.15 -2.82
C LYS A 24 -10.09 -7.80 -2.27
N TYR A 25 -8.92 -7.48 -2.82
CA TYR A 25 -7.64 -8.02 -2.33
C TYR A 25 -6.67 -6.90 -1.99
N ILE A 26 -5.86 -7.14 -0.97
CA ILE A 26 -4.69 -6.32 -0.64
C ILE A 26 -3.46 -7.20 -0.75
N GLU A 27 -2.41 -6.69 -1.37
CA GLU A 27 -1.08 -7.29 -1.32
C GLU A 27 -0.13 -6.34 -0.60
N LEU A 28 0.66 -6.90 0.32
CA LEU A 28 1.84 -6.25 0.86
C LEU A 28 3.08 -6.93 0.32
N LEU A 29 4.05 -6.14 -0.10
CA LEU A 29 5.40 -6.61 -0.39
C LEU A 29 6.34 -6.11 0.71
N GLN A 30 6.85 -7.06 1.48
CA GLN A 30 8.00 -6.87 2.36
C GLN A 30 9.26 -7.04 1.52
N LEU A 31 10.10 -6.00 1.45
CA LEU A 31 11.37 -6.06 0.70
C LEU A 31 12.35 -7.02 1.37
N ILE A 32 13.35 -7.52 0.62
CA ILE A 32 14.32 -8.52 1.10
C ILE A 32 15.08 -8.03 2.36
N ASP A 33 15.28 -6.73 2.42
CA ASP A 33 16.06 -5.97 3.38
C ASP A 33 15.18 -5.27 4.43
N ASP A 34 13.86 -5.46 4.37
CA ASP A 34 12.89 -4.95 5.35
C ASP A 34 12.51 -6.03 6.37
N ASN A 35 12.99 -5.86 7.60
CA ASN A 35 12.68 -6.76 8.72
C ASN A 35 11.56 -6.25 9.63
N GLU A 36 10.98 -5.08 9.33
CA GLU A 36 9.93 -4.51 10.15
C GLU A 36 8.61 -5.22 9.92
N SER A 37 7.83 -5.34 10.99
CA SER A 37 6.49 -5.92 10.93
C SER A 37 5.48 -4.85 10.53
N ASN A 38 4.42 -5.24 9.82
CA ASN A 38 3.35 -4.34 9.42
C ASN A 38 2.02 -4.75 10.06
N PHE A 39 1.30 -3.76 10.60
CA PHE A 39 0.06 -4.00 11.35
C PHE A 39 -0.98 -4.78 10.56
N ILE A 40 -0.99 -4.69 9.22
CA ILE A 40 -1.94 -5.45 8.40
C ILE A 40 -1.63 -6.95 8.49
N ILE A 41 -0.34 -7.31 8.40
CA ILE A 41 0.12 -8.70 8.51
C ILE A 41 -0.22 -9.24 9.90
N GLU A 42 0.07 -8.47 10.95
CA GLU A 42 -0.14 -8.90 12.34
C GLU A 42 -1.63 -9.04 12.69
N LYS A 43 -2.43 -8.04 12.36
CA LYS A 43 -3.83 -7.94 12.79
C LYS A 43 -4.81 -8.72 11.90
N TYR A 44 -4.46 -8.93 10.63
CA TYR A 44 -5.33 -9.57 9.64
C TYR A 44 -4.75 -10.86 9.06
N ASN A 45 -3.82 -11.52 9.76
CA ASN A 45 -3.24 -12.78 9.33
C ASN A 45 -4.30 -13.87 9.03
N GLN A 46 -5.44 -13.85 9.72
CA GLN A 46 -6.57 -14.75 9.46
C GLN A 46 -7.21 -14.58 8.07
N LEU A 47 -6.94 -13.47 7.38
CA LEU A 47 -7.40 -13.18 6.01
C LEU A 47 -6.34 -13.49 4.95
N LEU A 48 -5.14 -13.90 5.36
CA LEU A 48 -4.02 -14.21 4.47
C LEU A 48 -4.36 -15.45 3.63
N ILE A 49 -4.27 -15.30 2.31
CA ILE A 49 -4.53 -16.39 1.34
C ILE A 49 -3.27 -16.80 0.58
N THR A 50 -2.23 -15.97 0.57
CA THR A 50 -0.95 -16.31 -0.08
C THR A 50 0.20 -15.63 0.62
N LYS A 51 1.28 -16.39 0.84
CA LYS A 51 2.60 -15.89 1.21
C LYS A 51 3.62 -16.50 0.26
N LYS A 52 4.34 -15.69 -0.51
CA LYS A 52 5.34 -16.19 -1.48
C LYS A 52 6.48 -15.22 -1.73
N ASN A 53 7.64 -15.76 -2.06
CA ASN A 53 8.76 -14.96 -2.57
C ASN A 53 8.49 -14.55 -4.02
N VAL A 54 8.84 -13.31 -4.38
CA VAL A 54 8.75 -12.79 -5.74
C VAL A 54 10.04 -12.06 -6.12
N PHE A 55 10.42 -12.19 -7.39
CA PHE A 55 11.59 -11.51 -7.97
C PHE A 55 11.22 -10.33 -8.87
N ASN A 56 9.92 -10.08 -9.04
CA ASN A 56 9.34 -8.92 -9.71
C ASN A 56 7.87 -8.80 -9.27
N TRP A 57 7.54 -7.80 -8.46
CA TRP A 57 6.19 -7.57 -7.96
C TRP A 57 5.45 -6.50 -8.77
N ASN A 58 4.28 -6.83 -9.34
CA ASN A 58 3.46 -5.91 -10.14
C ASN A 58 4.26 -5.17 -11.24
N ASP A 59 5.18 -5.87 -11.90
CA ASP A 59 6.06 -5.33 -12.96
C ASP A 59 6.92 -4.10 -12.55
N SER A 60 7.09 -3.88 -11.24
CA SER A 60 7.91 -2.79 -10.71
C SER A 60 9.39 -3.12 -10.60
N GLY A 61 9.77 -4.40 -10.73
CA GLY A 61 11.13 -4.88 -10.43
C GLY A 61 11.39 -5.09 -8.92
N ALA A 62 10.48 -4.70 -8.03
CA ALA A 62 10.62 -4.90 -6.59
C ALA A 62 10.61 -6.40 -6.21
N LYS A 63 11.42 -6.77 -5.24
CA LYS A 63 11.69 -8.17 -4.82
C LYS A 63 11.47 -8.33 -3.32
N GLY A 64 10.99 -9.51 -2.92
CA GLY A 64 10.75 -9.79 -1.50
C GLY A 64 9.63 -10.80 -1.27
N VAL A 65 8.96 -10.69 -0.12
CA VAL A 65 7.86 -11.57 0.28
C VAL A 65 6.53 -10.86 0.09
N VAL A 66 5.66 -11.44 -0.73
CA VAL A 66 4.29 -10.96 -0.93
C VAL A 66 3.35 -11.66 0.03
N TYR A 67 2.53 -10.87 0.73
CA TYR A 67 1.41 -11.29 1.56
C TYR A 67 0.12 -10.82 0.90
N LYS A 68 -0.72 -11.76 0.45
CA LYS A 68 -2.01 -11.45 -0.17
C LYS A 68 -3.16 -11.76 0.78
N PHE A 69 -4.03 -10.79 0.99
CA PHE A 69 -5.19 -10.87 1.88
C PHE A 69 -6.48 -10.81 1.07
N ASP A 70 -7.43 -11.70 1.38
CA ASP A 70 -8.80 -11.65 0.84
C ASP A 70 -9.69 -10.82 1.77
N ILE A 71 -10.09 -9.63 1.30
CA ILE A 71 -10.88 -8.69 2.09
C ILE A 71 -12.37 -9.02 1.93
N LYS A 72 -12.94 -9.61 2.97
CA LYS A 72 -14.39 -9.82 3.08
C LYS A 72 -15.10 -8.51 3.39
N PHE A 73 -16.37 -8.43 3.02
CA PHE A 73 -17.20 -7.26 3.30
C PHE A 73 -17.24 -6.91 4.80
N SER A 74 -17.27 -7.92 5.67
CA SER A 74 -17.25 -7.79 7.14
C SER A 74 -15.98 -7.18 7.72
N ASP A 75 -14.84 -7.33 7.03
CA ASP A 75 -13.52 -6.91 7.53
C ASP A 75 -13.02 -5.62 6.86
N LYS A 76 -13.60 -5.28 5.71
CA LYS A 76 -13.28 -4.10 4.92
C LYS A 76 -13.33 -2.83 5.75
N GLU A 77 -14.43 -2.55 6.42
CA GLU A 77 -14.57 -1.35 7.26
C GLU A 77 -13.49 -1.28 8.34
N LYS A 78 -13.17 -2.41 8.98
CA LYS A 78 -12.14 -2.47 10.03
C LYS A 78 -10.75 -2.13 9.47
N ILE A 79 -10.36 -2.76 8.36
CA ILE A 79 -9.06 -2.52 7.73
C ILE A 79 -8.91 -1.07 7.29
N PHE A 80 -9.94 -0.54 6.62
CA PHE A 80 -9.91 0.85 6.15
C PHE A 80 -9.96 1.85 7.32
N ASN A 81 -10.66 1.55 8.40
CA ASN A 81 -10.60 2.38 9.62
C ASN A 81 -9.22 2.35 10.29
N ASP A 82 -8.52 1.22 10.28
CA ASP A 82 -7.14 1.18 10.79
C ASP A 82 -6.16 1.90 9.86
N LEU A 83 -6.31 1.76 8.54
CA LEU A 83 -5.57 2.57 7.56
C LEU A 83 -5.81 4.07 7.77
N ARG A 84 -7.03 4.49 8.11
CA ARG A 84 -7.31 5.91 8.40
C ARG A 84 -6.57 6.44 9.63
N LYS A 85 -6.21 5.57 10.59
CA LYS A 85 -5.53 5.98 11.84
C LYS A 85 -4.06 6.33 11.62
N ILE A 86 -3.39 5.68 10.66
CA ILE A 86 -2.02 6.05 10.31
C ILE A 86 -2.00 7.32 9.46
N ASN A 87 -0.94 8.12 9.45
CA ASN A 87 -0.84 9.36 8.69
C ASN A 87 -1.05 9.14 7.18
N SER A 88 -0.19 8.36 6.56
CA SER A 88 -0.22 8.01 5.13
C SER A 88 0.60 6.74 4.92
N PHE A 89 0.74 6.27 3.68
CA PHE A 89 1.78 5.31 3.33
C PHE A 89 3.16 5.98 3.30
N PHE A 90 3.21 7.19 2.75
CA PHE A 90 4.36 8.10 2.71
C PHE A 90 3.85 9.51 2.35
N TYR A 91 4.70 10.53 2.42
CA TYR A 91 4.44 11.83 1.80
C TYR A 91 5.48 12.18 0.74
N ASN A 92 5.02 12.68 -0.40
CA ASN A 92 5.87 13.39 -1.36
C ASN A 92 6.16 14.78 -0.82
N THR A 93 7.44 15.12 -0.71
CA THR A 93 7.88 16.43 -0.22
C THR A 93 8.87 17.07 -1.19
N TRP A 94 9.23 18.32 -0.90
CA TRP A 94 10.24 19.05 -1.66
C TRP A 94 11.33 19.53 -0.71
N ASP A 95 12.57 19.18 -1.02
CA ASP A 95 13.76 19.73 -0.38
C ASP A 95 14.47 20.68 -1.36
N ASN A 96 14.90 21.85 -0.87
CA ASN A 96 15.51 22.87 -1.72
C ASN A 96 16.86 22.47 -2.33
N LYS A 97 17.54 21.46 -1.78
CA LYS A 97 18.83 20.96 -2.29
C LYS A 97 18.68 19.68 -3.10
N LEU A 98 17.77 18.81 -2.69
CA LEU A 98 17.60 17.47 -3.27
C LEU A 98 16.46 17.38 -4.28
N GLY A 99 15.58 18.39 -4.35
CA GLY A 99 14.40 18.39 -5.20
C GLY A 99 13.27 17.56 -4.61
N GLU A 100 12.62 16.72 -5.42
CA GLU A 100 11.55 15.83 -4.95
C GLU A 100 12.12 14.75 -4.01
N THR A 101 11.54 14.64 -2.82
CA THR A 101 11.94 13.64 -1.82
C THR A 101 10.71 12.94 -1.24
N VAL A 102 10.95 11.92 -0.43
CA VAL A 102 9.90 11.16 0.26
C VAL A 102 10.10 11.24 1.76
N GLU A 103 9.03 11.51 2.49
CA GLU A 103 8.96 11.40 3.93
C GLU A 103 8.30 10.07 4.31
N THR A 104 9.02 9.28 5.13
CA THR A 104 8.53 8.02 5.65
C THR A 104 7.53 8.24 6.79
N THR A 105 6.59 7.32 6.92
CA THR A 105 5.56 7.37 7.97
C THR A 105 5.64 6.11 8.82
N GLU A 106 4.77 5.99 9.82
CA GLU A 106 4.60 4.78 10.63
C GLU A 106 4.18 3.55 9.81
N PHE A 107 3.83 3.69 8.53
CA PHE A 107 3.58 2.56 7.63
C PHE A 107 4.85 1.75 7.30
N GLY A 108 6.03 2.37 7.41
CA GLY A 108 7.32 1.75 7.09
C GLY A 108 7.62 1.70 5.60
N TYR A 109 8.49 0.77 5.19
CA TYR A 109 8.99 0.65 3.81
C TYR A 109 8.26 -0.35 2.94
N MET A 110 7.30 -1.09 3.52
CA MET A 110 6.51 -2.05 2.75
C MET A 110 5.76 -1.35 1.63
N ASN A 111 5.70 -2.04 0.50
CA ASN A 111 4.84 -1.61 -0.59
C ASN A 111 3.45 -2.22 -0.41
N ILE A 112 2.41 -1.50 -0.81
CA ILE A 112 1.02 -1.98 -0.73
C ILE A 112 0.34 -1.86 -2.08
N ALA A 113 -0.48 -2.85 -2.43
CA ALA A 113 -1.31 -2.86 -3.63
C ALA A 113 -2.75 -3.27 -3.29
N PHE A 114 -3.71 -2.70 -4.00
CA PHE A 114 -5.13 -2.95 -3.83
C PHE A 114 -5.72 -3.40 -5.15
N PHE A 115 -6.55 -4.44 -5.13
CA PHE A 115 -7.14 -5.04 -6.33
C PHE A 115 -8.65 -5.16 -6.19
N ASP A 116 -9.37 -5.06 -7.31
CA ASP A 116 -10.82 -5.31 -7.34
C ASP A 116 -11.15 -6.81 -7.36
N SER A 117 -12.45 -7.14 -7.39
CA SER A 117 -12.93 -8.52 -7.42
C SER A 117 -12.60 -9.29 -8.70
N LYS A 118 -12.18 -8.61 -9.77
CA LYS A 118 -11.70 -9.20 -11.02
C LYS A 118 -10.17 -9.36 -11.04
N GLY A 119 -9.49 -8.98 -9.96
CA GLY A 119 -8.02 -9.01 -9.87
C GLY A 119 -7.35 -7.84 -10.58
N LYS A 120 -8.10 -6.80 -10.97
CA LYS A 120 -7.54 -5.58 -11.57
C LYS A 120 -6.88 -4.75 -10.49
N LEU A 121 -5.64 -4.30 -10.74
CA LEU A 121 -4.91 -3.40 -9.85
C LEU A 121 -5.58 -2.01 -9.81
N LEU A 122 -5.94 -1.55 -8.62
CA LEU A 122 -6.59 -0.26 -8.37
C LEU A 122 -5.60 0.80 -7.91
N PHE A 123 -4.65 0.40 -7.08
CA PHE A 123 -3.64 1.28 -6.50
C PHE A 123 -2.42 0.47 -6.06
N TYR A 124 -1.23 1.05 -6.16
CA TYR A 124 -0.08 0.54 -5.43
C TYR A 124 0.91 1.64 -5.06
N THR A 125 1.80 1.32 -4.12
CA THR A 125 2.96 2.15 -3.76
C THR A 125 4.28 1.46 -4.08
N ILE A 126 5.32 2.26 -4.35
CA ILE A 126 6.71 1.90 -4.06
C ILE A 126 7.17 2.90 -3.00
N THR A 127 7.05 2.52 -1.73
CA THR A 127 6.98 3.46 -0.61
C THR A 127 8.30 4.21 -0.40
N HIS A 128 9.44 3.50 -0.46
CA HIS A 128 10.77 4.10 -0.35
C HIS A 128 11.17 4.97 -1.54
N GLU A 129 10.50 4.83 -2.69
CA GLU A 129 10.69 5.67 -3.87
C GLU A 129 9.67 6.84 -3.92
N GLY A 130 8.74 6.90 -2.97
CA GLY A 130 7.67 7.91 -2.98
C GLY A 130 6.71 7.79 -4.16
N ILE A 131 6.57 6.60 -4.74
CA ILE A 131 5.72 6.35 -5.90
C ILE A 131 4.36 5.86 -5.44
N ALA A 132 3.29 6.50 -5.91
CA ALA A 132 1.92 6.00 -5.80
C ALA A 132 1.24 6.05 -7.16
N TRP A 133 0.64 4.94 -7.56
CA TRP A 133 -0.16 4.87 -8.77
C TRP A 133 -1.60 4.55 -8.44
N ILE A 134 -2.53 5.18 -9.14
CA ILE A 134 -3.97 4.87 -9.03
C ILE A 134 -4.57 4.63 -10.41
N GLN A 135 -5.53 3.71 -10.47
CA GLN A 135 -6.39 3.51 -11.62
C GLN A 135 -7.81 3.96 -11.28
N HIS A 136 -8.23 5.08 -11.88
CA HIS A 136 -9.63 5.48 -11.89
C HIS A 136 -10.41 4.72 -12.95
#